data_AF-A0A3M5N6T9-F1
#
_entry.id   AF-A0A3M5N6T9-F1
#
_cell.length_a   1.000
_cell.length_b   1.000
_cell.length_c   1.000
_cell.angle_alpha   90.00
_cell.angle_beta   90.00
_cell.angle_gamma   90.00
#
_symmetry.space_group_name_H-M   'P 1'
#
loop_
_entity.id
_entity.type
_entity.pdbx_description
1 polymer ?
#
loop_
_entity_poly.entity_id
_entity_poly.type
_entity_poly.pdbx_seq_one_letter_code
_entity_poly.pdbx_strand_id
1 'polypeptide(L)'
;MMNTKMCTFFDHSKHRLTLLGTLVGVLLAQGAQASTLEAINHTHWAINRFSVDGRSGLDIIGPYQGGGGGCCYIAPSRWKPGMTVRVDWETGASGVSELADEFPGLLIGVNI
;
A
#
# COMPACT_ATOMS: atom_id res chain seq x y z
N MET A 1 -34.26 -47.50 4.87
CA MET A 1 -32.95 -48.10 4.59
C MET A 1 -32.35 -47.41 3.37
N MET A 2 -31.57 -46.34 3.59
CA MET A 2 -30.92 -45.57 2.50
C MET A 2 -29.65 -46.31 2.07
N ASN A 3 -29.54 -46.55 0.77
CA ASN A 3 -28.53 -47.42 0.16
C ASN A 3 -27.14 -46.77 0.15
N THR A 4 -26.12 -47.50 0.61
CA THR A 4 -24.72 -47.07 0.76
C THR A 4 -24.11 -46.47 -0.53
N LYS A 5 -24.60 -46.90 -1.70
CA LYS A 5 -24.20 -46.35 -3.00
C LYS A 5 -24.67 -44.91 -3.21
N MET A 6 -25.84 -44.54 -2.71
CA MET A 6 -26.38 -43.18 -2.89
C MET A 6 -25.67 -42.16 -1.99
N CYS A 7 -25.24 -42.59 -0.79
CA CYS A 7 -24.45 -41.74 0.12
C CYS A 7 -23.05 -41.42 -0.42
N THR A 8 -22.34 -42.38 -1.03
CA THR A 8 -20.99 -42.15 -1.57
C THR A 8 -20.98 -41.25 -2.81
N PHE A 9 -21.99 -41.36 -3.70
CA PHE A 9 -22.16 -40.43 -4.82
C PHE A 9 -22.41 -38.99 -4.36
N PHE A 10 -23.21 -38.83 -3.30
CA PHE A 10 -23.55 -37.52 -2.72
C PHE A 10 -22.37 -36.90 -1.94
N ASP A 11 -21.49 -37.74 -1.37
CA ASP A 11 -20.26 -37.32 -0.70
C ASP A 11 -19.20 -36.90 -1.74
N HIS A 12 -18.99 -37.72 -2.77
CA HIS A 12 -18.01 -37.45 -3.82
C HIS A 12 -18.34 -36.19 -4.65
N SER A 13 -19.63 -35.85 -4.80
CA SER A 13 -20.08 -34.63 -5.48
C SER A 13 -19.88 -33.37 -4.62
N LYS A 14 -20.13 -33.47 -3.30
CA LYS A 14 -19.86 -32.38 -2.36
C LYS A 14 -18.38 -32.07 -2.25
N HIS A 15 -17.52 -33.09 -2.13
CA HIS A 15 -16.06 -32.90 -2.07
C HIS A 15 -15.51 -32.24 -3.33
N ARG A 16 -16.02 -32.62 -4.51
CA ARG A 16 -15.65 -31.99 -5.77
C ARG A 16 -16.08 -30.53 -5.85
N LEU A 17 -17.29 -30.22 -5.37
CA LEU A 17 -17.80 -28.85 -5.34
C LEU A 17 -17.02 -27.96 -4.36
N THR A 18 -16.65 -28.50 -3.20
CA THR A 18 -15.80 -27.81 -2.22
C THR A 18 -14.40 -27.56 -2.77
N LEU A 19 -13.78 -28.56 -3.43
CA LEU A 19 -12.45 -28.45 -4.05
C LEU A 19 -12.44 -27.43 -5.20
N LEU A 20 -13.48 -27.43 -6.05
CA LEU A 20 -13.64 -26.45 -7.12
C LEU A 20 -13.87 -25.03 -6.56
N GLY A 21 -14.68 -24.91 -5.51
CA GLY A 21 -14.92 -23.63 -4.83
C GLY A 21 -13.66 -23.04 -4.21
N THR A 22 -12.83 -23.85 -3.55
CA THR A 22 -11.55 -23.40 -2.97
C THR A 22 -10.53 -23.05 -4.05
N LEU A 23 -10.43 -23.83 -5.14
CA LEU A 23 -9.54 -23.54 -6.26
C LEU A 23 -9.91 -22.22 -6.96
N VAL A 24 -11.20 -21.95 -7.17
CA VAL A 24 -11.69 -20.67 -7.71
C VAL A 24 -11.42 -19.53 -6.73
N GLY A 25 -11.62 -19.74 -5.43
CA GLY A 25 -11.29 -18.74 -4.40
C GLY A 25 -9.81 -18.34 -4.40
N VAL A 26 -8.90 -19.32 -4.54
CA VAL A 26 -7.44 -19.07 -4.65
C VAL A 26 -7.10 -18.35 -5.96
N LEU A 27 -7.75 -18.70 -7.07
CA LEU A 27 -7.56 -18.03 -8.36
C LEU A 27 -8.09 -16.58 -8.37
N LEU A 28 -9.03 -16.23 -7.48
CA LEU A 28 -9.56 -14.87 -7.32
C LEU A 28 -8.86 -14.06 -6.23
N ALA A 29 -8.05 -14.68 -5.37
CA ALA A 29 -7.28 -14.03 -4.30
C ALA A 29 -6.01 -13.30 -4.81
N GLN A 30 -6.02 -12.84 -6.07
CA GLN A 30 -4.88 -12.17 -6.66
C GLN A 30 -4.84 -10.70 -6.19
N GLY A 31 -3.92 -10.42 -5.26
CA GLY A 31 -3.35 -9.08 -5.10
C GLY A 31 -3.95 -8.23 -3.99
N ALA A 32 -3.51 -8.48 -2.76
CA ALA A 32 -3.42 -7.44 -1.74
C ALA A 32 -1.93 -7.21 -1.41
N GLN A 33 -1.14 -6.79 -2.40
CA GLN A 33 0.15 -6.16 -2.12
C GLN A 33 -0.17 -4.70 -1.77
N ALA A 34 -0.53 -4.48 -0.50
CA ALA A 34 -0.73 -3.15 0.02
C ALA A 34 0.66 -2.55 0.30
N SER A 35 1.28 -1.96 -0.74
CA SER A 35 2.63 -1.42 -0.60
C SER A 35 2.68 -0.33 0.46
N THR A 36 3.77 -0.29 1.23
CA THR A 36 3.97 0.76 2.24
C THR A 36 4.68 1.97 1.61
N LEU A 37 4.21 3.16 1.96
CA LEU A 37 4.89 4.42 1.69
C LEU A 37 5.94 4.66 2.76
N GLU A 38 7.17 4.84 2.32
CA GLU A 38 8.31 5.21 3.15
C GLU A 38 8.94 6.47 2.58
N ALA A 39 9.62 7.25 3.42
CA ALA A 39 10.35 8.41 2.96
C ALA A 39 11.58 8.71 3.81
N ILE A 40 12.53 9.43 3.21
CA ILE A 40 13.71 9.97 3.89
C ILE A 40 13.67 11.49 3.78
N ASN A 41 13.76 12.16 4.93
CA ASN A 41 13.84 13.61 5.04
C ASN A 41 15.31 14.05 4.95
N HIS A 42 15.65 14.93 4.00
CA HIS A 42 17.00 15.48 3.85
C HIS A 42 17.13 16.93 4.38
N THR A 43 16.19 17.38 5.22
CA THR A 43 16.20 18.72 5.82
C THR A 43 16.55 18.72 7.31
N HIS A 44 16.80 19.93 7.83
CA HIS A 44 16.96 20.21 9.25
C HIS A 44 15.61 20.43 9.98
N TRP A 45 14.47 20.43 9.28
CA TRP A 45 13.14 20.55 9.87
C TRP A 45 12.45 19.19 9.91
N ALA A 46 11.51 19.01 10.82
CA ALA A 46 10.62 17.85 10.76
C ALA A 46 9.67 17.99 9.57
N ILE A 47 9.26 16.88 8.97
CA ILE A 47 8.10 16.79 8.10
C ILE A 47 6.95 16.28 8.94
N ASN A 48 6.01 17.17 9.27
CA ASN A 48 4.86 16.88 10.13
C ASN A 48 3.86 15.94 9.44
N ARG A 49 3.75 16.04 8.11
CA ARG A 49 2.90 15.17 7.30
C ARG A 49 3.42 15.11 5.88
N PHE A 50 3.23 13.97 5.22
CA PHE A 50 3.29 13.89 3.77
C PHE A 50 2.25 12.93 3.21
N SER A 51 1.91 13.10 1.94
CA SER A 51 1.07 12.18 1.18
C SER A 51 1.52 12.09 -0.28
N VAL A 52 1.19 10.97 -0.92
CA VAL A 52 1.45 10.72 -2.35
C VAL A 52 0.11 10.39 -3.00
N ASP A 53 -0.29 11.21 -3.97
CA ASP A 53 -1.60 11.13 -4.64
C ASP A 53 -2.77 11.08 -3.63
N GLY A 54 -2.65 11.85 -2.54
CA GLY A 54 -3.62 11.90 -1.45
C GLY A 54 -3.53 10.76 -0.43
N ARG A 55 -2.63 9.78 -0.60
CA ARG A 55 -2.43 8.68 0.35
C ARG A 55 -1.39 9.09 1.39
N SER A 56 -1.79 9.07 2.66
CA SER A 56 -0.95 9.49 3.79
C SER A 56 0.25 8.57 4.01
N GLY A 57 1.41 9.15 4.33
CA GLY A 57 2.60 8.43 4.80
C GLY A 57 2.57 7.98 6.25
N LEU A 58 1.56 8.39 7.03
CA LEU A 58 1.29 8.07 8.46
C LEU A 58 2.33 8.52 9.50
N ASP A 59 3.47 9.04 9.09
CA ASP A 59 4.58 9.34 10.02
C ASP A 59 4.99 10.81 10.01
N ILE A 60 5.56 11.25 11.14
CA ILE A 60 6.30 12.51 11.26
C ILE A 60 7.78 12.16 11.13
N ILE A 61 8.43 12.70 10.12
CA ILE A 61 9.84 12.38 9.84
C ILE A 61 10.72 13.48 10.39
N GLY A 62 11.52 13.15 11.41
CA GLY A 62 12.48 14.09 12.00
C GLY A 62 13.59 14.50 11.01
N PRO A 63 14.41 15.50 11.38
CA PRO A 63 15.52 15.96 10.55
C PRO A 63 16.48 14.83 10.17
N TYR A 64 16.79 14.70 8.89
CA TYR A 64 17.73 13.68 8.36
C TYR A 64 17.38 12.22 8.66
N GLN A 65 16.10 11.93 8.95
CA GLN A 65 15.62 10.60 9.30
C GLN A 65 14.79 9.97 8.19
N GLY A 66 14.64 8.64 8.26
CA GLY A 66 13.63 7.90 7.52
C GLY A 66 12.37 7.68 8.35
N GLY A 67 11.25 7.46 7.69
CA GLY A 67 9.97 7.14 8.32
C GLY A 67 8.92 6.71 7.31
N GLY A 68 7.68 6.63 7.75
CA GLY A 68 6.52 6.28 6.92
C GLY A 68 5.66 5.18 7.53
N GLY A 69 5.12 4.30 6.69
CA GLY A 69 4.20 3.24 7.10
C GLY A 69 2.78 3.42 6.55
N GLY A 70 2.54 4.45 5.74
CA GLY A 70 1.32 4.62 4.98
C GLY A 70 0.99 3.37 4.16
N CYS A 71 -0.13 2.72 4.42
CA CYS A 71 -0.46 1.49 3.71
C CYS A 71 -1.03 1.75 2.32
N CYS A 72 -1.03 0.67 1.55
CA CYS A 72 -1.98 0.48 0.46
C CYS A 72 -1.77 1.44 -0.72
N TYR A 73 -0.58 2.05 -0.83
CA TYR A 73 -0.21 2.74 -2.06
C TYR A 73 -0.01 1.71 -3.17
N ILE A 74 -0.48 2.01 -4.37
CA ILE A 74 -0.34 1.12 -5.51
C ILE A 74 0.50 1.86 -6.53
N ALA A 75 1.80 1.56 -6.53
CA ALA A 75 2.69 2.08 -7.55
C ALA A 75 2.36 1.43 -8.90
N PRO A 76 2.51 2.17 -10.02
CA PRO A 76 2.42 1.57 -11.34
C PRO A 76 3.50 0.49 -11.51
N SER A 77 3.12 -0.66 -12.07
CA SER A 77 4.04 -1.79 -12.30
C SER A 77 5.19 -1.46 -13.25
N ARG A 78 5.04 -0.44 -14.09
CA ARG A 78 6.07 0.11 -14.97
C ARG A 78 6.02 1.62 -14.97
N TRP A 79 7.14 2.24 -14.64
CA TRP A 79 7.33 3.66 -14.83
C TRP A 79 7.60 4.00 -16.30
N LYS A 80 7.01 5.09 -16.79
CA LYS A 80 7.23 5.62 -18.14
C LYS A 80 7.63 7.09 -18.05
N PRO A 81 8.44 7.60 -18.99
CA PRO A 81 8.74 9.03 -19.07
C PRO A 81 7.46 9.86 -19.09
N GLY A 82 7.45 10.96 -18.33
CA GLY A 82 6.29 11.87 -18.21
C GLY A 82 5.22 11.45 -17.20
N MET A 83 5.35 10.29 -16.54
CA MET A 83 4.55 10.00 -15.35
C MET A 83 4.96 10.94 -14.22
N THR A 84 4.00 11.33 -13.39
CA THR A 84 4.19 12.18 -12.22
C THR A 84 3.30 11.68 -11.10
N VAL A 85 3.77 11.85 -9.86
CA VAL A 85 2.94 11.71 -8.66
C VAL A 85 2.81 13.08 -8.02
N ARG A 86 1.69 13.32 -7.35
CA ARG A 86 1.54 14.52 -6.53
C ARG A 86 2.02 14.20 -5.12
N VAL A 87 2.98 14.97 -4.63
CA VAL A 87 3.43 14.90 -3.24
C VAL A 87 2.94 16.16 -2.54
N ASP A 88 2.15 15.99 -1.49
CA ASP A 88 1.80 17.08 -0.58
C ASP A 88 2.53 16.84 0.75
N TRP A 89 3.00 17.89 1.41
CA TRP A 89 3.70 17.79 2.69
C TRP A 89 3.44 19.00 3.58
N GLU A 90 3.80 18.88 4.85
CA GLU A 90 3.81 19.95 5.83
C GLU A 90 5.14 19.91 6.60
N THR A 91 5.87 21.02 6.61
CA THR A 91 7.12 21.16 7.37
C THR A 91 6.85 21.70 8.77
N GLY A 92 7.70 21.31 9.72
CA GLY A 92 7.75 21.85 11.07
C GLY A 92 8.42 23.24 11.16
N ALA A 93 8.88 23.81 10.05
CA ALA A 93 9.28 25.21 10.01
C ALA A 93 8.10 26.12 10.39
N SER A 94 8.38 27.24 11.04
CA SER A 94 7.32 28.21 11.36
C SER A 94 6.58 28.63 10.10
N GLY A 95 5.24 28.73 10.15
CA GLY A 95 4.40 29.11 9.01
C GLY A 95 4.62 30.54 8.48
N VAL A 96 5.49 31.33 9.12
CA VAL A 96 5.97 32.63 8.63
C VAL A 96 7.33 32.55 7.93
N SER A 97 7.92 31.35 7.85
CA SER A 97 9.17 31.11 7.14
C SER A 97 8.89 30.95 5.66
N GLU A 98 9.65 31.62 4.80
CA GLU A 98 9.61 31.42 3.34
C GLU A 98 9.93 29.97 2.94
N LEU A 99 10.61 29.22 3.83
CA LEU A 99 10.94 27.81 3.64
C LEU A 99 9.76 26.85 3.92
N ALA A 100 8.60 27.37 4.35
CA ALA A 100 7.44 26.54 4.67
C ALA A 100 6.89 25.81 3.43
N ASP A 101 6.92 26.46 2.28
CA ASP A 101 6.37 25.95 1.02
C ASP A 101 7.46 25.44 0.05
N GLU A 102 8.75 25.59 0.40
CA GLU A 102 9.84 25.10 -0.44
C GLU A 102 9.93 23.57 -0.38
N PHE A 103 10.28 22.95 -1.51
CA PHE A 103 10.38 21.49 -1.60
C PHE A 103 11.50 20.99 -0.66
N PRO A 104 11.18 20.11 0.31
CA PRO A 104 12.11 19.75 1.39
C PRO A 104 13.12 18.67 0.98
N GLY A 105 13.15 18.21 -0.28
CA GLY A 105 14.06 17.12 -0.65
C GLY A 105 13.67 15.77 -0.01
N LEU A 106 12.37 15.49 0.13
CA LEU A 106 11.88 14.16 0.51
C LEU A 106 12.19 13.15 -0.60
N LEU A 107 12.84 12.05 -0.25
CA LEU A 107 12.92 10.86 -1.11
C LEU A 107 11.79 9.91 -0.72
N ILE A 108 10.89 9.61 -1.67
CA ILE A 108 9.75 8.71 -1.45
C ILE A 108 10.10 7.31 -1.96
N GLY A 109 9.89 6.31 -1.12
CA GLY A 109 9.98 4.88 -1.43
C GLY A 109 8.61 4.20 -1.33
N VAL A 110 8.42 3.17 -2.15
CA VAL A 110 7.25 2.28 -2.09
C VAL A 110 7.77 0.85 -1.92
N ASN A 111 7.45 0.20 -0.80
CA ASN A 111 7.81 -1.19 -0.58
C ASN A 111 6.73 -2.09 -1.21
N ILE A 112 7.05 -2.66 -2.37
CA ILE A 112 6.09 -3.38 -3.24
C ILE A 112 5.87 -4.82 -2.78
#